data_AF-A0A7S2G2E1-F1
#
_entry.id   AF-A0A7S2G2E1-F1
#
_cell.length_a   1.000
_cell.length_b   1.000
_cell.length_c   1.000
_cell.angle_alpha   90.00
_cell.angle_beta   90.00
_cell.angle_gamma   90.00
#
_symmetry.space_group_name_H-M   'P 1'
#
loop_
_entity.id
_entity.type
_entity.pdbx_description
1 polymer ?
#
loop_
_entity_poly.entity_id
_entity_poly.type
_entity_poly.pdbx_seq_one_letter_code
_entity_poly.pdbx_strand_id
1 'polypeptide(L)'
;GANGTAGQHFELADGLGRLHRYVAFQSPSSGSLVLVTFNRYPAISNEELGRKPKICGADLQDYTYGTNWYAFEMSRLPVLDHFDAFYKIDGDITFLSAAPTLKTLLQQRAQDATESGVSLLQVPAKRVQDFEAHDRAAVRHILDGWALFMHTGVANDPDWATAGIVAWRDEAIALEESRCADSSGAKFACQCADLCKDVGVVFYSNFVGGALGFWQSPEVMALASRYEKFKDGMWVHRWTDQQWWRNVLGFFLSDEEYKLQVNDLASLRDDDFRHDLLSFGVAGLNSSSSRVDPFFVQRECE
;
A
#
# COMPACT_ATOMS: atom_id res chain seq x y z
N GLY A 1 -23.50 32.63 5.81
CA GLY A 1 -23.82 31.83 4.62
C GLY A 1 -22.74 32.07 3.60
N ALA A 2 -21.87 31.08 3.37
CA ALA A 2 -20.85 31.16 2.33
C ALA A 2 -21.51 30.76 1.00
N ASN A 3 -21.62 31.70 0.06
CA ASN A 3 -21.90 31.40 -1.33
C ASN A 3 -20.69 30.67 -1.90
N GLY A 4 -20.73 29.34 -1.94
CA GLY A 4 -19.68 28.51 -2.52
C GLY A 4 -19.59 28.75 -4.02
N THR A 5 -18.60 29.51 -4.45
CA THR A 5 -18.09 29.48 -5.83
C THR A 5 -17.78 28.03 -6.19
N ALA A 6 -18.27 27.57 -7.34
CA ALA A 6 -17.96 26.25 -7.89
C ALA A 6 -16.46 25.96 -7.71
N GLY A 7 -16.14 24.89 -6.98
CA GLY A 7 -14.77 24.57 -6.60
C GLY A 7 -13.88 24.52 -7.83
N GLN A 8 -12.81 25.33 -7.83
CA GLN A 8 -11.79 25.24 -8.87
C GLN A 8 -11.19 23.83 -8.81
N HIS A 9 -11.30 23.11 -9.92
CA HIS A 9 -10.65 21.83 -10.09
C HIS A 9 -9.54 21.97 -11.13
N PHE A 10 -8.57 21.09 -11.06
CA PHE A 10 -7.54 20.92 -12.08
C PHE A 10 -7.43 19.45 -12.44
N GLU A 11 -6.82 19.18 -13.59
CA GLU A 11 -6.67 17.82 -14.11
C GLU A 11 -5.18 17.52 -14.33
N LEU A 12 -4.74 16.33 -13.94
CA LEU A 12 -3.40 15.81 -14.23
C LEU A 12 -3.54 14.55 -15.08
N ALA A 13 -2.71 14.43 -16.12
CA ALA A 13 -2.63 13.21 -16.91
C ALA A 13 -1.74 12.18 -16.19
N ASP A 14 -2.13 10.91 -16.21
CA ASP A 14 -1.22 9.82 -15.82
C ASP A 14 -0.30 9.36 -16.94
N GLY A 15 0.56 8.38 -16.66
CA GLY A 15 1.48 7.80 -17.64
C GLY A 15 0.80 7.15 -18.85
N LEU A 16 -0.51 6.92 -18.81
CA LEU A 16 -1.33 6.43 -19.93
C LEU A 16 -2.12 7.56 -20.61
N GLY A 17 -1.91 8.81 -20.20
CA GLY A 17 -2.61 9.99 -20.72
C GLY A 17 -4.04 10.15 -20.20
N ARG A 18 -4.47 9.38 -19.20
CA ARG A 18 -5.81 9.52 -18.61
C ARG A 18 -5.83 10.72 -17.69
N LEU A 19 -6.84 11.59 -17.83
CA LEU A 19 -6.99 12.79 -17.00
C LEU A 19 -7.69 12.45 -15.67
N HIS A 20 -7.02 12.78 -14.57
CA HIS A 20 -7.52 12.65 -13.21
C HIS A 20 -7.91 14.03 -12.68
N ARG A 21 -9.10 14.14 -12.10
CA ARG A 21 -9.61 15.40 -11.55
C ARG A 21 -9.27 15.56 -10.07
N TYR A 22 -8.78 16.74 -9.73
CA TYR A 22 -8.41 17.13 -8.37
C TYR A 22 -9.12 18.40 -7.96
N VAL A 23 -9.50 18.47 -6.70
CA VAL A 23 -9.96 19.68 -6.03
C VAL A 23 -8.92 20.03 -4.98
N ALA A 24 -8.34 21.22 -5.07
CA ALA A 24 -7.44 21.75 -4.07
C ALA A 24 -8.16 22.79 -3.22
N PHE A 25 -7.97 22.76 -1.91
CA PHE A 25 -8.34 23.85 -1.03
C PHE A 25 -7.35 23.97 0.12
N GLN A 26 -7.20 25.16 0.68
CA GLN A 26 -6.41 25.35 1.89
C GLN A 26 -7.29 25.11 3.11
N SER A 27 -6.87 24.20 3.98
CA SER A 27 -7.54 23.93 5.25
C SER A 27 -7.57 25.21 6.10
N PRO A 28 -8.75 25.71 6.51
CA PRO A 28 -8.83 26.92 7.33
C PRO A 28 -8.20 26.76 8.72
N SER A 29 -8.18 25.53 9.25
CA SER A 29 -7.68 25.26 10.60
C SER A 29 -6.16 25.11 10.67
N SER A 30 -5.54 24.53 9.65
CA SER A 30 -4.10 24.23 9.64
C SER A 30 -3.31 25.05 8.62
N GLY A 31 -3.97 25.72 7.68
CA GLY A 31 -3.33 26.36 6.53
C GLY A 31 -2.73 25.37 5.53
N SER A 32 -2.90 24.06 5.73
CA SER A 32 -2.36 23.02 4.85
C SER A 32 -3.11 22.98 3.52
N LEU A 33 -2.41 22.69 2.43
CA LEU A 33 -3.06 22.35 1.16
C LEU A 33 -3.70 20.96 1.29
N VAL A 34 -5.00 20.88 1.03
CA VAL A 34 -5.76 19.64 0.95
C VAL A 34 -6.08 19.38 -0.51
N LEU A 35 -5.67 18.22 -0.98
CA LEU A 35 -5.91 17.74 -2.34
C LEU A 35 -6.91 16.59 -2.25
N VAL A 36 -8.06 16.73 -2.92
CA VAL A 36 -9.09 15.70 -3.00
C VAL A 36 -9.15 15.22 -4.43
N THR A 37 -9.00 13.92 -4.63
CA THR A 37 -9.25 13.26 -5.91
C THR A 37 -10.42 12.31 -5.77
N PHE A 38 -11.26 12.25 -6.80
CA PHE A 38 -12.33 11.28 -6.90
C PHE A 38 -11.97 10.35 -8.05
N ASN A 39 -11.31 9.24 -7.73
CA ASN A 39 -11.03 8.25 -8.74
C ASN A 39 -12.24 7.33 -8.88
N ARG A 40 -12.75 7.18 -10.11
CA ARG A 40 -13.74 6.14 -10.45
C ARG A 40 -13.01 5.05 -11.20
N TYR A 41 -13.34 3.80 -10.92
CA TYR A 41 -12.79 2.65 -11.62
C TYR A 41 -12.88 2.85 -13.15
N PRO A 42 -11.75 2.96 -13.89
CA PRO A 42 -11.83 3.35 -15.30
C PRO A 42 -12.25 2.24 -16.26
N ALA A 43 -12.35 0.97 -15.83
CA ALA A 43 -12.32 -0.16 -16.79
C ALA A 43 -13.23 -1.38 -16.53
N ILE A 44 -13.99 -1.44 -15.44
CA ILE A 44 -14.90 -2.56 -15.13
C ILE A 44 -16.27 -1.96 -14.86
N SER A 45 -17.26 -2.38 -15.65
CA SER A 45 -18.65 -2.04 -15.41
C SER A 45 -19.17 -2.79 -14.16
N ASN A 46 -20.20 -2.26 -13.49
CA ASN A 46 -20.88 -3.00 -12.40
C ASN A 46 -21.37 -4.39 -12.86
N GLU A 47 -21.67 -4.54 -14.15
CA GLU A 47 -22.05 -5.81 -14.76
C GLU A 47 -20.87 -6.78 -14.85
N GLU A 48 -19.70 -6.31 -15.28
CA GLU A 48 -18.48 -7.10 -15.30
C GLU A 48 -18.00 -7.43 -13.88
N LEU A 49 -18.11 -6.48 -12.95
CA LEU A 49 -17.84 -6.69 -11.53
C LEU A 49 -18.77 -7.77 -10.97
N GLY A 50 -20.07 -7.67 -11.26
CA GLY A 50 -21.13 -8.62 -10.92
C GLY A 50 -20.90 -10.06 -11.38
N ARG A 51 -20.07 -10.27 -12.41
CA ARG A 51 -19.72 -11.58 -12.96
C ARG A 51 -18.49 -12.21 -12.30
N LYS A 52 -17.74 -11.47 -11.48
CA LYS A 52 -16.59 -12.04 -10.76
C LYS A 52 -17.09 -13.07 -9.73
N PRO A 53 -16.34 -14.15 -9.48
CA PRO A 53 -16.71 -15.14 -8.48
C PRO A 53 -17.01 -14.47 -7.14
N LYS A 54 -18.15 -14.84 -6.53
CA LYS A 54 -18.46 -14.39 -5.16
C LYS A 54 -17.47 -15.03 -4.20
N ILE A 55 -16.77 -14.20 -3.43
CA ILE A 55 -15.77 -14.65 -2.46
C ILE A 55 -16.49 -15.05 -1.17
N CYS A 56 -16.06 -16.15 -0.54
CA CYS A 56 -16.55 -16.57 0.77
C CYS A 56 -16.46 -15.41 1.79
N GLY A 57 -17.60 -15.02 2.37
CA GLY A 57 -17.64 -14.10 3.52
C GLY A 57 -17.65 -12.60 3.22
N ALA A 58 -17.59 -12.15 1.96
CA ALA A 58 -17.73 -10.72 1.63
C ALA A 58 -18.37 -10.50 0.26
N ASP A 59 -19.64 -10.10 0.26
CA ASP A 59 -20.42 -9.74 -0.94
C ASP A 59 -20.09 -8.29 -1.39
N LEU A 60 -18.81 -7.90 -1.39
CA LEU A 60 -18.39 -6.53 -1.65
C LEU A 60 -17.22 -6.53 -2.63
N GLN A 61 -17.53 -6.58 -3.92
CA GLN A 61 -16.55 -6.35 -4.98
C GLN A 61 -15.82 -5.00 -4.80
N ASP A 62 -16.49 -4.02 -4.19
CA ASP A 62 -15.92 -2.75 -3.77
C ASP A 62 -14.76 -2.91 -2.78
N TYR A 63 -14.81 -3.92 -1.92
CA TYR A 63 -13.71 -4.23 -1.00
C TYR A 63 -12.47 -4.70 -1.76
N THR A 64 -12.62 -5.71 -2.64
CA THR A 64 -11.52 -6.19 -3.48
C THR A 64 -10.95 -5.07 -4.35
N TYR A 65 -11.82 -4.19 -4.86
CA TYR A 65 -11.36 -3.00 -5.56
C TYR A 65 -10.54 -2.08 -4.65
N GLY A 66 -11.07 -1.72 -3.48
CA GLY A 66 -10.40 -0.83 -2.54
C GLY A 66 -9.02 -1.35 -2.16
N THR A 67 -8.89 -2.64 -1.85
CA THR A 67 -7.61 -3.25 -1.50
C THR A 67 -6.64 -3.26 -2.68
N ASN A 68 -7.11 -3.51 -3.91
CA ASN A 68 -6.27 -3.40 -5.10
C ASN A 68 -5.79 -1.96 -5.32
N TRP A 69 -6.68 -1.00 -5.07
CA TRP A 69 -6.37 0.40 -5.22
C TRP A 69 -5.29 0.84 -4.23
N TYR A 70 -5.44 0.47 -2.95
CA TYR A 70 -4.44 0.74 -1.92
C TYR A 70 -3.11 0.02 -2.17
N ALA A 71 -3.15 -1.19 -2.73
CA ALA A 71 -1.95 -1.98 -2.96
C ALA A 71 -0.96 -1.22 -3.86
N PHE A 72 -1.39 -0.79 -5.05
CA PHE A 72 -0.48 -0.21 -6.04
C PHE A 72 -1.06 0.88 -6.95
N GLU A 73 -2.38 1.04 -7.09
CA GLU A 73 -2.92 2.12 -7.93
C GLU A 73 -2.80 3.48 -7.26
N MET A 74 -2.91 3.52 -5.93
CA MET A 74 -2.72 4.75 -5.15
C MET A 74 -1.35 5.37 -5.43
N SER A 75 -0.27 4.57 -5.42
CA SER A 75 1.08 5.07 -5.69
C SER A 75 1.28 5.54 -7.15
N ARG A 76 0.37 5.21 -8.08
CA ARG A 76 0.41 5.66 -9.48
C ARG A 76 -0.30 6.98 -9.71
N LEU A 77 -0.92 7.58 -8.69
CA LEU A 77 -1.62 8.84 -8.87
C LEU A 77 -0.62 9.95 -9.24
N PRO A 78 -0.85 10.70 -10.34
CA PRO A 78 0.08 11.75 -10.79
C PRO A 78 0.37 12.81 -9.75
N VAL A 79 -0.59 13.07 -8.86
CA VAL A 79 -0.40 14.03 -7.76
C VAL A 79 0.70 13.59 -6.80
N LEU A 80 0.95 12.28 -6.66
CA LEU A 80 1.98 11.75 -5.77
C LEU A 80 3.40 11.94 -6.32
N ASP A 81 3.57 12.21 -7.61
CA ASP A 81 4.88 12.52 -8.22
C ASP A 81 5.51 13.80 -7.67
N HIS A 82 4.75 14.58 -6.90
CA HIS A 82 5.19 15.79 -6.21
C HIS A 82 5.54 15.58 -4.72
N PHE A 83 5.56 14.33 -4.26
CA PHE A 83 5.81 13.98 -2.85
C PHE A 83 6.88 12.88 -2.76
N ASP A 84 7.71 12.95 -1.72
CA ASP A 84 8.75 11.95 -1.48
C ASP A 84 8.23 10.71 -0.72
N ALA A 85 7.12 10.86 -0.01
CA ALA A 85 6.54 9.83 0.84
C ALA A 85 5.01 9.97 0.95
N PHE A 86 4.36 8.89 1.36
CA PHE A 86 2.91 8.85 1.58
C PHE A 86 2.55 8.21 2.92
N TYR A 87 1.33 8.50 3.36
CA TYR A 87 0.62 7.74 4.38
C TYR A 87 -0.75 7.33 3.89
N LYS A 88 -1.13 6.09 4.18
CA LYS A 88 -2.51 5.63 4.11
C LYS A 88 -3.10 5.65 5.52
N ILE A 89 -4.28 6.21 5.66
CA ILE A 89 -5.02 6.36 6.90
C ILE A 89 -6.45 5.89 6.62
N ASP A 90 -6.87 4.77 7.20
CA ASP A 90 -8.24 4.28 7.10
C ASP A 90 -9.18 5.07 8.04
N GLY A 91 -10.47 5.13 7.68
CA GLY A 91 -11.47 5.92 8.41
C GLY A 91 -11.92 5.31 9.74
N ASP A 92 -11.46 4.11 10.07
CA ASP A 92 -11.79 3.34 11.26
C ASP A 92 -10.70 3.39 12.34
N ILE A 93 -9.71 4.27 12.20
CA ILE A 93 -8.65 4.45 13.20
C ILE A 93 -8.87 5.70 14.05
N THR A 94 -8.40 5.64 15.30
CA THR A 94 -8.36 6.79 16.21
C THR A 94 -6.93 7.01 16.70
N PHE A 95 -6.47 8.26 16.66
CA PHE A 95 -5.16 8.64 17.22
C PHE A 95 -5.32 9.05 18.69
N LEU A 96 -4.75 8.27 19.60
CA LEU A 96 -4.78 8.55 21.05
C LEU A 96 -3.77 9.62 21.48
N SER A 97 -2.75 9.85 20.66
CA SER A 97 -1.68 10.80 20.91
C SER A 97 -1.28 11.49 19.60
N ALA A 98 -0.54 12.59 19.71
CA ALA A 98 0.04 13.22 18.53
C ALA A 98 1.04 12.25 17.90
N ALA A 99 0.78 11.84 16.66
CA ALA A 99 1.73 11.07 15.88
C ALA A 99 3.01 11.92 15.69
N PRO A 100 4.22 11.33 15.82
CA PRO A 100 5.44 12.05 15.48
C PRO A 100 5.37 12.48 14.01
N THR A 101 5.93 13.64 13.68
CA THR A 101 5.86 14.11 12.28
C THR A 101 6.55 13.10 11.35
N LEU A 102 6.11 12.97 10.10
CA LEU A 102 6.76 12.16 9.06
C LEU A 102 8.27 12.39 9.04
N LYS A 103 8.64 13.66 9.08
CA LYS A 103 10.02 14.11 9.17
C LYS A 103 10.72 13.53 10.40
N THR A 104 10.10 13.56 11.58
CA THR A 104 10.67 12.94 12.79
C THR A 104 10.80 11.43 12.66
N LEU A 105 9.76 10.72 12.21
CA LEU A 105 9.77 9.26 12.06
C LEU A 105 10.84 8.79 11.06
N LEU A 106 11.04 9.55 9.99
CA LEU A 106 12.02 9.24 8.97
C LEU A 106 13.44 9.68 9.36
N GLN A 107 13.60 10.83 10.01
CA GLN A 107 14.92 11.34 10.43
C GLN A 107 15.51 10.59 11.62
N GLN A 108 14.68 10.09 12.53
CA GLN A 108 15.15 9.43 13.74
C GLN A 108 15.98 8.17 13.41
N ARG A 109 15.60 7.43 12.37
CA ARG A 109 16.34 6.25 11.88
C ARG A 109 17.63 6.60 11.11
N ALA A 110 17.65 7.71 10.38
CA ALA A 110 18.88 8.20 9.73
C ALA A 110 20.01 8.42 10.75
N GLN A 111 19.62 8.95 11.91
CA GLN A 111 20.53 9.24 13.01
C GLN A 111 21.02 7.94 13.69
N ASP A 112 20.11 7.00 13.98
CA ASP A 112 20.45 5.71 14.59
C ASP A 112 21.41 4.86 13.72
N ALA A 113 21.24 4.89 12.39
CA ALA A 113 22.11 4.16 11.48
C ALA A 113 23.52 4.76 11.38
N THR A 114 23.60 6.09 11.39
CA THR A 114 24.88 6.83 11.40
C THR A 114 25.68 6.50 12.67
N GLU A 115 25.00 6.42 13.82
CA GLU A 115 25.62 6.06 15.11
C GLU A 115 26.04 4.58 15.16
N SER A 116 25.33 3.71 14.45
CA SER A 116 25.63 2.27 14.38
C SER A 116 26.76 1.92 13.40
N GLY A 117 27.32 2.91 12.67
CA GLY A 117 28.33 2.68 11.63
C GLY A 117 27.80 1.88 10.43
N VAL A 118 26.47 1.73 10.33
CA VAL A 118 25.80 1.05 9.23
C VAL A 118 25.54 2.10 8.16
N SER A 119 26.26 2.01 7.04
CA SER A 119 25.93 2.81 5.86
C SER A 119 24.52 2.39 5.41
N LEU A 120 23.52 3.25 5.61
CA LEU A 120 22.22 3.10 4.96
C LEU A 120 22.49 3.14 3.45
N LEU A 121 22.40 1.97 2.82
CA LEU A 121 22.47 1.74 1.38
C LEU A 121 23.71 2.29 0.64
N GLN A 122 24.74 1.43 0.53
CA GLN A 122 25.29 1.19 -0.81
C GLN A 122 24.40 0.13 -1.48
N VAL A 123 23.32 0.54 -2.17
CA VAL A 123 22.71 -0.35 -3.18
C VAL A 123 23.86 -0.81 -4.07
N PRO A 124 24.12 -2.13 -4.22
CA PRO A 124 25.27 -2.62 -4.95
C PRO A 124 25.32 -1.97 -6.33
N ALA A 125 26.34 -1.14 -6.56
CA ALA A 125 26.46 -0.28 -7.75
C ALA A 125 26.43 -1.05 -9.08
N LYS A 126 26.52 -2.39 -9.04
CA LYS A 126 26.55 -3.29 -10.18
C LYS A 126 25.16 -3.71 -10.66
N ARG A 127 24.13 -3.74 -9.80
CA ARG A 127 22.73 -4.03 -10.21
C ARG A 127 21.98 -2.77 -10.65
N VAL A 128 22.57 -1.60 -10.44
CA VAL A 128 22.07 -0.29 -10.88
C VAL A 128 22.72 0.15 -12.23
N GLN A 129 23.45 -0.74 -12.90
CA GLN A 129 24.17 -0.39 -14.14
C GLN A 129 23.25 -0.29 -15.36
N ASP A 130 22.09 -0.95 -15.34
CA ASP A 130 21.06 -0.85 -16.38
C ASP A 130 20.07 0.31 -16.16
N PHE A 131 20.24 1.08 -15.07
CA PHE A 131 19.47 2.30 -14.83
C PHE A 131 20.09 3.44 -15.63
N GLU A 132 19.28 4.04 -16.51
CA GLU A 132 19.71 5.19 -17.31
C GLU A 132 20.41 6.25 -16.44
N ALA A 133 21.46 6.83 -17.00
CA ALA A 133 22.43 7.64 -16.29
C ALA A 133 21.88 8.92 -15.63
N HIS A 134 20.60 9.25 -15.82
CA HIS A 134 19.99 10.50 -15.36
C HIS A 134 19.27 10.40 -14.00
N ASP A 135 18.99 9.20 -13.46
CA ASP A 135 18.26 9.05 -12.18
C ASP A 135 19.11 8.55 -10.99
N ARG A 136 20.39 8.21 -11.24
CA ARG A 136 21.30 7.59 -10.25
C ARG A 136 21.60 8.45 -9.01
N ALA A 137 21.53 9.77 -9.13
CA ALA A 137 21.83 10.69 -8.03
C ALA A 137 20.59 11.01 -7.19
N ALA A 138 19.39 11.04 -7.79
CA ALA A 138 18.15 11.40 -7.12
C ALA A 138 17.67 10.26 -6.21
N VAL A 139 17.63 9.01 -6.71
CA VAL A 139 17.19 7.85 -5.93
C VAL A 139 18.14 7.53 -4.77
N ARG A 140 19.46 7.71 -4.95
CA ARG A 140 20.43 7.55 -3.85
C ARG A 140 20.26 8.62 -2.77
N HIS A 141 20.08 9.89 -3.14
CA HIS A 141 19.95 10.95 -2.14
C HIS A 141 18.65 10.88 -1.32
N ILE A 142 17.58 10.31 -1.87
CA ILE A 142 16.30 10.17 -1.17
C ILE A 142 16.31 9.01 -0.17
N LEU A 143 17.12 7.96 -0.42
CA LEU A 143 17.17 6.76 0.41
C LEU A 143 18.26 6.79 1.50
N ASP A 144 19.21 7.72 1.43
CA ASP A 144 20.24 7.94 2.47
C ASP A 144 19.58 8.54 3.73
N GLY A 145 18.97 7.69 4.56
CA GLY A 145 18.45 8.06 5.87
C GLY A 145 16.99 7.70 6.15
N TRP A 146 16.20 7.37 5.12
CA TRP A 146 14.75 7.25 5.29
C TRP A 146 14.32 5.79 5.45
N ALA A 147 13.41 5.52 6.39
CA ALA A 147 12.71 4.24 6.40
C ALA A 147 11.89 4.12 5.10
N LEU A 148 12.07 3.01 4.40
CA LEU A 148 11.39 2.70 3.15
C LEU A 148 9.89 2.49 3.35
N PHE A 149 9.53 1.94 4.51
CA PHE A 149 8.17 1.57 4.85
C PHE A 149 7.92 1.61 6.36
N MET A 150 6.67 1.82 6.77
CA MET A 150 6.21 1.66 8.14
C MET A 150 4.87 0.94 8.19
N HIS A 151 4.65 0.18 9.26
CA HIS A 151 3.37 -0.47 9.56
C HIS A 151 3.07 -0.42 11.06
N THR A 152 1.80 -0.50 11.45
CA THR A 152 1.38 -0.51 12.85
C THR A 152 1.10 -1.90 13.41
N GLY A 153 1.51 -2.95 12.71
CA GLY A 153 1.33 -4.30 13.20
C GLY A 153 1.31 -5.34 12.09
N VAL A 154 1.11 -6.58 12.51
CA VAL A 154 0.93 -7.73 11.64
C VAL A 154 -0.38 -8.43 11.98
N ALA A 155 -0.92 -9.14 11.01
CA ALA A 155 -2.06 -10.03 11.15
C ALA A 155 -1.76 -11.35 10.45
N ASN A 156 -2.59 -12.36 10.69
CA ASN A 156 -2.54 -13.62 9.96
C ASN A 156 -3.78 -13.75 9.10
N ASP A 157 -3.58 -13.82 7.80
CA ASP A 157 -4.65 -14.13 6.87
C ASP A 157 -4.91 -15.64 6.80
N PRO A 158 -6.17 -16.06 6.63
CA PRO A 158 -6.50 -17.47 6.49
C PRO A 158 -5.96 -18.06 5.18
N ASP A 159 -5.74 -19.37 5.14
CA ASP A 159 -5.15 -20.09 3.99
C ASP A 159 -5.87 -19.81 2.66
N TRP A 160 -7.20 -19.67 2.68
CA TRP A 160 -7.96 -19.37 1.46
C TRP A 160 -7.66 -17.97 0.90
N ALA A 161 -7.24 -17.03 1.76
CA ALA A 161 -6.89 -15.65 1.40
C ALA A 161 -5.43 -15.51 0.94
N THR A 162 -4.60 -16.53 1.19
CA THR A 162 -3.18 -16.57 0.80
C THR A 162 -2.89 -17.63 -0.25
N ALA A 163 -3.90 -18.41 -0.62
CA ALA A 163 -3.85 -19.36 -1.72
C ALA A 163 -3.31 -18.71 -3.00
N GLY A 164 -2.38 -19.39 -3.64
CA GLY A 164 -1.71 -18.95 -4.87
C GLY A 164 -0.56 -17.96 -4.68
N ILE A 165 -0.35 -17.34 -3.51
CA ILE A 165 0.71 -16.31 -3.34
C ILE A 165 2.10 -16.89 -3.59
N VAL A 166 2.35 -18.10 -3.11
CA VAL A 166 3.62 -18.80 -3.35
C VAL A 166 3.84 -19.02 -4.85
N ALA A 167 2.82 -19.47 -5.58
CA ALA A 167 2.91 -19.68 -7.03
C ALA A 167 3.18 -18.36 -7.77
N TRP A 168 2.45 -17.29 -7.45
CA TRP A 168 2.71 -15.96 -8.00
C TRP A 168 4.13 -15.48 -7.73
N ARG A 169 4.62 -15.66 -6.51
CA ARG A 169 5.98 -15.28 -6.15
C ARG A 169 6.99 -16.06 -6.99
N ASP A 170 6.85 -17.37 -7.06
CA ASP A 170 7.78 -18.23 -7.79
C ASP A 170 7.77 -17.88 -9.29
N GLU A 171 6.61 -17.57 -9.87
CA GLU A 171 6.50 -17.05 -11.24
C GLU A 171 7.19 -15.69 -11.42
N ALA A 172 7.02 -14.77 -10.46
CA ALA A 172 7.69 -13.48 -10.48
C ALA A 172 9.21 -13.62 -10.38
N ILE A 173 9.69 -14.50 -9.51
CA ILE A 173 11.13 -14.83 -9.37
C ILE A 173 11.66 -15.40 -10.68
N ALA A 174 11.03 -16.44 -11.22
CA ALA A 174 11.49 -17.09 -12.45
C ALA A 174 11.55 -16.12 -13.64
N LEU A 175 10.59 -15.19 -13.71
CA LEU A 175 10.58 -14.19 -14.77
C LEU A 175 11.69 -13.15 -14.58
N GLU A 176 11.94 -12.66 -13.38
CA GLU A 176 13.07 -11.76 -13.11
C GLU A 176 14.42 -12.47 -13.31
N GLU A 177 14.55 -13.73 -12.92
CA GLU A 177 15.71 -14.57 -13.26
C GLU A 177 15.95 -14.62 -14.78
N SER A 178 14.89 -14.77 -15.58
CA SER A 178 15.02 -14.83 -17.04
C SER A 178 15.43 -13.50 -17.68
N ARG A 179 15.10 -12.36 -17.05
CA ARG A 179 15.42 -11.02 -17.51
C ARG A 179 16.84 -10.61 -17.11
N CYS A 180 17.19 -10.92 -15.87
CA CYS A 180 18.42 -10.49 -15.20
C CYS A 180 19.50 -11.57 -15.21
N ALA A 181 19.43 -12.54 -16.12
CA ALA A 181 20.44 -13.57 -16.30
C ALA A 181 21.77 -12.92 -16.73
N ASP A 182 22.50 -12.40 -15.75
CA ASP A 182 23.81 -11.82 -15.97
C ASP A 182 24.85 -12.93 -16.14
N SER A 183 26.01 -12.56 -16.67
CA SER A 183 27.13 -13.49 -16.84
C SER A 183 27.71 -14.01 -15.52
N SER A 184 27.24 -13.51 -14.36
CA SER A 184 27.71 -13.97 -13.05
C SER A 184 26.98 -15.24 -12.59
N GLY A 185 25.87 -15.61 -13.26
CA GLY A 185 25.05 -16.77 -12.89
C GLY A 185 24.30 -16.57 -11.57
N ALA A 186 24.23 -15.32 -11.06
CA ALA A 186 23.46 -15.00 -9.89
C ALA A 186 21.96 -15.16 -10.19
N LYS A 187 21.30 -15.98 -9.38
CA LYS A 187 19.86 -16.19 -9.46
C LYS A 187 19.13 -15.08 -8.70
N PHE A 188 18.12 -14.48 -9.34
CA PHE A 188 17.16 -13.66 -8.64
C PHE A 188 16.39 -14.55 -7.66
N ALA A 189 16.32 -14.14 -6.40
CA ALA A 189 15.63 -14.89 -5.35
C ALA A 189 14.97 -13.89 -4.41
N CYS A 190 14.00 -14.36 -3.63
CA CYS A 190 13.52 -13.57 -2.51
C CYS A 190 14.67 -13.27 -1.55
N GLN A 191 14.80 -12.00 -1.15
CA GLN A 191 15.94 -11.50 -0.40
C GLN A 191 15.73 -11.62 1.11
N CYS A 192 14.48 -11.51 1.59
CA CYS A 192 14.14 -11.69 3.00
C CYS A 192 13.49 -13.05 3.23
N ALA A 193 14.22 -13.96 3.87
CA ALA A 193 13.79 -15.34 4.07
C ALA A 193 12.51 -15.41 4.92
N ASP A 194 12.42 -14.57 5.95
CA ASP A 194 11.28 -14.55 6.87
C ASP A 194 10.00 -14.06 6.17
N LEU A 195 10.09 -13.02 5.36
CA LEU A 195 8.94 -12.51 4.61
C LEU A 195 8.44 -13.52 3.56
N CYS A 196 9.35 -14.26 2.95
CA CYS A 196 8.99 -15.24 1.93
C CYS A 196 8.62 -16.62 2.46
N LYS A 197 8.99 -16.98 3.69
CA LYS A 197 8.57 -18.26 4.24
C LYS A 197 7.10 -18.25 4.64
N ASP A 198 6.67 -17.17 5.26
CA ASP A 198 5.34 -17.07 5.85
C ASP A 198 4.46 -16.13 5.04
N VAL A 199 3.70 -16.66 4.09
CA VAL A 199 2.75 -15.88 3.28
C VAL A 199 1.43 -15.60 4.02
N GLY A 200 1.21 -16.23 5.17
CA GLY A 200 0.06 -16.04 6.05
C GLY A 200 0.14 -14.75 6.84
N VAL A 201 1.36 -14.39 7.26
CA VAL A 201 1.61 -13.12 7.96
C VAL A 201 1.51 -11.97 6.97
N VAL A 202 0.73 -10.95 7.32
CA VAL A 202 0.50 -9.74 6.52
C VAL A 202 0.65 -8.49 7.39
N PHE A 203 0.86 -7.33 6.77
CA PHE A 203 0.88 -6.07 7.53
C PHE A 203 -0.53 -5.57 7.81
N TYR A 204 -0.77 -5.07 9.01
CA TYR A 204 -2.02 -4.39 9.31
C TYR A 204 -2.04 -3.01 8.63
N SER A 205 -2.79 -2.89 7.53
CA SER A 205 -2.67 -1.79 6.55
C SER A 205 -3.46 -0.53 6.87
N ASN A 206 -4.16 -0.45 8.00
CA ASN A 206 -5.05 0.68 8.31
C ASN A 206 -4.26 1.98 8.55
N PHE A 207 -3.00 1.87 9.00
CA PHE A 207 -2.06 2.98 9.04
C PHE A 207 -0.67 2.52 8.58
N VAL A 208 -0.29 2.92 7.36
CA VAL A 208 1.03 2.63 6.79
C VAL A 208 1.60 3.84 6.08
N GLY A 209 2.87 3.79 5.77
CA GLY A 209 3.51 4.76 4.88
C GLY A 209 4.76 4.22 4.25
N GLY A 210 5.28 4.95 3.28
CA GLY A 210 6.53 4.58 2.64
C GLY A 210 7.08 5.65 1.72
N ALA A 211 8.31 5.43 1.27
CA ALA A 211 9.01 6.30 0.34
C ALA A 211 8.47 6.08 -1.09
N LEU A 212 7.90 7.12 -1.69
CA LEU A 212 7.29 7.03 -3.02
C LEU A 212 8.30 6.61 -4.08
N GLY A 213 9.55 7.05 -3.99
CA GLY A 213 10.60 6.63 -4.92
C GLY A 213 10.80 5.11 -5.02
N PHE A 214 10.62 4.37 -3.92
CA PHE A 214 10.64 2.90 -3.95
C PHE A 214 9.33 2.33 -4.50
N TRP A 215 8.20 2.79 -3.96
CA TRP A 215 6.89 2.26 -4.31
C TRP A 215 6.46 2.58 -5.73
N GLN A 216 7.02 3.62 -6.35
CA GLN A 216 6.81 4.01 -7.76
C GLN A 216 7.92 3.51 -8.69
N SER A 217 8.93 2.79 -8.17
CA SER A 217 10.02 2.29 -9.01
C SER A 217 9.49 1.37 -10.12
N PRO A 218 10.09 1.40 -11.32
CA PRO A 218 9.66 0.56 -12.45
C PRO A 218 9.56 -0.93 -12.08
N GLU A 219 10.46 -1.42 -11.24
CA GLU A 219 10.53 -2.81 -10.79
C GLU A 219 9.35 -3.16 -9.89
N VAL A 220 9.05 -2.32 -8.89
CA VAL A 220 7.88 -2.51 -8.00
C VAL A 220 6.59 -2.39 -8.80
N MET A 221 6.51 -1.47 -9.76
CA MET A 221 5.35 -1.29 -10.63
C MET A 221 5.15 -2.45 -11.63
N ALA A 222 6.24 -3.05 -12.12
CA ALA A 222 6.19 -4.26 -12.93
C ALA A 222 5.67 -5.44 -12.10
N LEU A 223 6.12 -5.60 -10.86
CA LEU A 223 5.64 -6.62 -9.95
C LEU A 223 4.16 -6.41 -9.60
N ALA A 224 3.73 -5.16 -9.40
CA ALA A 224 2.34 -4.80 -9.13
C ALA A 224 1.41 -5.24 -10.26
N SER A 225 1.83 -4.96 -11.49
CA SER A 225 1.09 -5.35 -12.70
C SER A 225 0.96 -6.88 -12.84
N ARG A 226 1.91 -7.65 -12.29
CA ARG A 226 1.80 -9.12 -12.25
C ARG A 226 0.87 -9.59 -11.15
N TYR A 227 0.97 -8.98 -9.98
CA TYR A 227 0.10 -9.26 -8.84
C TYR A 227 -1.38 -9.05 -9.21
N GLU A 228 -1.68 -7.94 -9.88
CA GLU A 228 -3.01 -7.63 -10.42
C GLU A 228 -3.52 -8.69 -11.42
N LYS A 229 -2.64 -9.13 -12.33
CA LYS A 229 -2.98 -10.04 -13.43
C LYS A 229 -2.92 -11.52 -13.04
N PHE A 230 -2.45 -11.84 -11.84
CA PHE A 230 -2.30 -13.22 -11.43
C PHE A 230 -3.66 -13.90 -11.37
N LYS A 231 -3.72 -15.10 -11.98
CA LYS A 231 -4.95 -15.86 -12.06
C LYS A 231 -5.39 -16.24 -10.65
N ASP A 232 -6.67 -16.02 -10.34
CA ASP A 232 -7.29 -16.38 -9.06
C ASP A 232 -6.75 -15.59 -7.83
N GLY A 233 -5.75 -14.71 -7.96
CA GLY A 233 -5.21 -13.95 -6.82
C GLY A 233 -6.21 -12.98 -6.20
N MET A 234 -6.26 -11.75 -6.72
CA MET A 234 -7.11 -10.68 -6.16
C MET A 234 -8.61 -11.03 -6.11
N TRP A 235 -9.11 -11.63 -7.19
CA TRP A 235 -10.55 -11.78 -7.39
C TRP A 235 -11.13 -13.09 -6.85
N VAL A 236 -10.31 -14.12 -6.63
CA VAL A 236 -10.78 -15.42 -6.10
C VAL A 236 -10.27 -15.61 -4.67
N HIS A 237 -8.99 -15.35 -4.43
CA HIS A 237 -8.35 -15.49 -3.12
C HIS A 237 -8.32 -14.19 -2.31
N ARG A 238 -8.99 -13.11 -2.74
CA ARG A 238 -9.09 -11.84 -1.99
C ARG A 238 -7.74 -11.32 -1.49
N TRP A 239 -6.71 -11.44 -2.33
CA TRP A 239 -5.44 -10.80 -2.05
C TRP A 239 -5.64 -9.30 -1.80
N THR A 240 -4.98 -8.75 -0.77
CA THR A 240 -5.17 -7.35 -0.36
C THR A 240 -3.86 -6.57 -0.37
N ASP A 241 -3.96 -5.27 -0.10
CA ASP A 241 -2.82 -4.38 0.12
C ASP A 241 -1.89 -4.86 1.23
N GLN A 242 -2.43 -5.53 2.25
CA GLN A 242 -1.67 -6.10 3.38
C GLN A 242 -0.64 -7.14 2.94
N GLN A 243 -1.06 -8.09 2.09
CA GLN A 243 -0.17 -9.08 1.48
C GLN A 243 0.80 -8.42 0.53
N TRP A 244 0.30 -7.50 -0.31
CA TRP A 244 1.09 -6.86 -1.36
C TRP A 244 2.33 -6.17 -0.80
N TRP A 245 2.16 -5.23 0.15
CA TRP A 245 3.30 -4.47 0.66
C TRP A 245 4.33 -5.37 1.33
N ARG A 246 3.89 -6.35 2.12
CA ARG A 246 4.80 -7.28 2.79
C ARG A 246 5.58 -8.14 1.80
N ASN A 247 4.91 -8.70 0.79
CA ASN A 247 5.56 -9.54 -0.20
C ASN A 247 6.58 -8.75 -1.02
N VAL A 248 6.25 -7.52 -1.46
CA VAL A 248 7.17 -6.66 -2.21
C VAL A 248 8.45 -6.40 -1.43
N LEU A 249 8.35 -6.05 -0.15
CA LEU A 249 9.54 -5.84 0.67
C LEU A 249 10.41 -7.10 0.75
N GLY A 250 9.80 -8.29 0.76
CA GLY A 250 10.54 -9.56 0.70
C GLY A 250 11.35 -9.77 -0.57
N PHE A 251 10.86 -9.27 -1.71
CA PHE A 251 11.60 -9.33 -2.98
C PHE A 251 12.82 -8.42 -3.02
N PHE A 252 12.74 -7.24 -2.41
CA PHE A 252 13.72 -6.18 -2.62
C PHE A 252 14.66 -5.94 -1.43
N LEU A 253 14.31 -6.39 -0.24
CA LEU A 253 15.12 -6.21 0.97
C LEU A 253 15.66 -7.54 1.46
N SER A 254 16.95 -7.58 1.79
CA SER A 254 17.51 -8.64 2.65
C SER A 254 16.95 -8.58 4.07
N ASP A 255 17.17 -9.63 4.86
CA ASP A 255 16.76 -9.66 6.28
C ASP A 255 17.33 -8.47 7.07
N GLU A 256 18.58 -8.08 6.79
CA GLU A 256 19.22 -6.94 7.46
C GLU A 256 18.68 -5.59 6.96
N GLU A 257 18.48 -5.44 5.65
CA GLU A 257 17.86 -4.23 5.10
C GLU A 257 16.42 -4.06 5.60
N TYR A 258 15.65 -5.14 5.73
CA TYR A 258 14.30 -5.10 6.29
C TYR A 258 14.29 -4.51 7.70
N LYS A 259 15.15 -5.02 8.61
CA LYS A 259 15.25 -4.53 9.99
C LYS A 259 15.63 -3.04 10.09
N LEU A 260 16.40 -2.56 9.11
CA LEU A 260 16.89 -1.19 9.07
C LEU A 260 15.90 -0.22 8.41
N GLN A 261 15.23 -0.67 7.35
CA GLN A 261 14.43 0.17 6.46
C GLN A 261 12.93 0.06 6.71
N VAL A 262 12.48 -0.92 7.49
CA VAL A 262 11.06 -1.09 7.85
C VAL A 262 10.84 -0.72 9.32
N ASN A 263 10.01 0.29 9.52
CA ASN A 263 9.58 0.71 10.85
C ASN A 263 8.36 -0.09 11.30
N ASP A 264 8.60 -1.05 12.18
CA ASP A 264 7.54 -1.72 12.93
C ASP A 264 7.07 -0.82 14.10
N LEU A 265 5.86 -0.32 13.98
CA LEU A 265 5.19 0.52 14.97
C LEU A 265 4.07 -0.24 15.70
N ALA A 266 4.11 -1.58 15.73
CA ALA A 266 3.13 -2.41 16.42
C ALA A 266 2.92 -2.03 17.88
N SER A 267 3.98 -1.59 18.56
CA SER A 267 3.91 -1.16 19.96
C SER A 267 3.11 0.13 20.18
N LEU A 268 2.84 0.89 19.12
CA LEU A 268 2.00 2.10 19.16
C LEU A 268 0.51 1.79 18.91
N ARG A 269 0.19 0.56 18.50
CA ARG A 269 -1.18 0.14 18.23
C ARG A 269 -1.83 -0.34 19.53
N ASP A 270 -3.03 0.17 19.80
CA ASP A 270 -3.92 -0.36 20.83
C ASP A 270 -5.09 -1.05 20.13
N ASP A 271 -5.27 -2.34 20.40
CA ASP A 271 -6.21 -3.22 19.70
C ASP A 271 -7.60 -3.27 20.38
N ASP A 272 -8.04 -2.20 21.04
CA ASP A 272 -9.42 -2.08 21.55
C ASP A 272 -10.40 -1.78 20.39
N PHE A 273 -10.43 -2.69 19.40
CA PHE A 273 -11.32 -2.62 18.25
C PHE A 273 -12.75 -2.96 18.68
N ARG A 274 -13.52 -1.94 19.06
CA ARG A 274 -14.95 -2.07 19.39
C ARG A 274 -15.80 -1.80 18.16
N HIS A 275 -16.35 -2.86 17.56
CA HIS A 275 -17.32 -2.77 16.46
C HIS A 275 -18.59 -1.96 16.82
N ASP A 276 -18.81 -1.66 18.10
CA ASP A 276 -20.09 -1.16 18.62
C ASP A 276 -20.35 0.35 18.37
N LEU A 277 -19.38 1.12 17.83
CA LEU A 277 -19.46 2.59 17.85
C LEU A 277 -19.43 3.32 16.50
N LEU A 278 -19.38 2.63 15.36
CA LEU A 278 -19.54 3.28 14.04
C LEU A 278 -21.01 3.49 13.63
N SER A 279 -21.90 3.71 14.60
CA SER A 279 -23.15 4.42 14.31
C SER A 279 -22.81 5.91 14.23
N PHE A 280 -22.49 6.39 13.02
CA PHE A 280 -22.48 7.82 12.74
C PHE A 280 -23.83 8.38 13.19
N GLY A 281 -23.84 9.03 14.34
CA GLY A 281 -24.96 9.81 14.83
C GLY A 281 -25.17 10.97 13.87
N VAL A 282 -25.91 10.73 12.80
CA VAL A 282 -26.66 11.77 12.11
C VAL A 282 -27.75 12.18 13.10
N ALA A 283 -27.37 13.04 14.04
CA ALA A 283 -28.30 13.70 14.92
C ALA A 283 -29.23 14.55 14.05
N GLY A 284 -30.42 14.03 13.76
CA GLY A 284 -31.55 14.82 13.28
C GLY A 284 -32.06 14.52 11.88
N LEU A 285 -32.47 13.29 11.61
CA LEU A 285 -33.59 13.05 10.69
C LEU A 285 -34.53 12.01 11.31
N ASN A 286 -35.61 12.49 11.92
CA ASN A 286 -36.76 11.68 12.28
C ASN A 286 -37.40 11.14 11.00
N SER A 287 -37.20 9.86 10.69
CA SER A 287 -38.19 9.09 9.93
C SER A 287 -38.20 7.66 10.44
N SER A 288 -39.32 7.31 11.07
CA SER A 288 -39.72 5.96 11.41
C SER A 288 -39.73 5.04 10.18
N SER A 289 -38.91 3.97 10.16
CA SER A 289 -39.35 2.61 9.80
C SER A 289 -38.21 1.59 9.86
N SER A 290 -38.51 0.45 10.48
CA SER A 290 -37.85 -0.86 10.41
C SER A 290 -36.34 -0.93 10.67
N ARG A 291 -36.01 -1.36 11.90
CA ARG A 291 -34.73 -2.00 12.25
C ARG A 291 -34.44 -3.14 11.27
N VAL A 292 -33.26 -3.08 10.66
CA VAL A 292 -32.60 -4.26 10.07
C VAL A 292 -31.39 -4.50 10.97
N ASP A 293 -31.44 -5.57 11.76
CA ASP A 293 -30.28 -6.03 12.53
C ASP A 293 -29.25 -6.63 11.56
N PRO A 294 -27.96 -6.23 11.60
CA PRO A 294 -26.92 -6.90 10.84
C PRO A 294 -26.57 -8.22 11.53
N PHE A 295 -27.26 -9.30 11.14
CA PHE A 295 -26.84 -10.67 11.40
C PHE A 295 -25.61 -11.01 10.54
N PHE A 296 -24.42 -10.99 11.14
CA PHE A 296 -23.27 -11.74 10.60
C PHE A 296 -23.38 -13.19 11.08
N VAL A 297 -23.95 -14.06 10.24
CA VAL A 297 -23.88 -15.51 10.45
C VAL A 297 -22.57 -16.00 9.89
N GLN A 298 -21.62 -16.29 10.77
CA GLN A 298 -20.42 -17.07 10.47
C GLN A 298 -20.90 -18.50 10.17
N ARG A 299 -21.01 -18.87 8.88
CA ARG A 299 -21.21 -20.27 8.50
C ARG A 299 -19.87 -20.98 8.53
N GLU A 300 -19.75 -21.96 9.42
CA GLU A 300 -18.72 -23.00 9.31
C GLU A 300 -18.92 -23.74 7.98
N CYS A 301 -17.85 -23.87 7.20
CA CYS A 301 -17.84 -24.62 5.96
C CYS A 301 -17.48 -26.08 6.27
N GLU A 302 -18.33 -27.02 5.84
CA GLU A 302 -17.96 -28.44 5.65
C GLU A 302 -17.18 -28.62 4.36
#